data_AF-A0A961WMR2-F1
#
_entry.id   AF-A0A961WMR2-F1
#
_cell.length_a   1.000
_cell.length_b   1.000
_cell.length_c   1.000
_cell.angle_alpha   90.00
_cell.angle_beta   90.00
_cell.angle_gamma   90.00
#
_symmetry.space_group_name_H-M   'P 1'
#
loop_
_entity.id
_entity.type
_entity.pdbx_description
1 polymer ?
#
loop_
_entity_poly.entity_id
_entity_poly.type
_entity_poly.pdbx_seq_one_letter_code
_entity_poly.pdbx_strand_id
1 'polypeptide(L)'
;MSNDHHNVLLLCTGNSARSILAEAILNREGAGRFSAYSAGSQPKGEVHPYALDLLRRMNHDTSELRSKSWDEFAATGAAKMDFVFTVCDNAAAEACPVWPGQPMSAHWGVPDPAAAEGTEAERRLAFADTYRMLTNRISIFTNLPLSSLDRLSLQKHLDSIGSKQD
;
A
#
# COMPACT_ATOMS: atom_id res chain seq x y z
N MET A 1 10.51 25.16 8.24
CA MET A 1 9.45 24.13 8.20
C MET A 1 9.60 23.45 6.86
N SER A 2 10.24 22.28 6.81
CA SER A 2 10.31 21.55 5.54
C SER A 2 8.91 20.99 5.26
N ASN A 3 8.36 21.39 4.13
CA ASN A 3 7.05 20.97 3.66
C ASN A 3 7.23 19.62 2.96
N ASP A 4 7.72 18.62 3.70
CA ASP A 4 8.10 17.32 3.14
C ASP A 4 6.85 16.43 3.11
N HIS A 5 5.97 16.76 2.17
CA HIS A 5 4.85 15.92 1.80
C HIS A 5 5.34 14.83 0.85
N HIS A 6 5.06 13.56 1.16
CA HIS A 6 5.58 12.42 0.42
C HIS A 6 4.50 11.64 -0.33
N ASN A 7 4.75 11.32 -1.59
CA ASN A 7 3.90 10.43 -2.37
C ASN A 7 4.33 8.98 -2.20
N VAL A 8 3.37 8.10 -1.91
CA VAL A 8 3.60 6.68 -1.66
C VAL A 8 2.74 5.84 -2.60
N LEU A 9 3.35 4.91 -3.33
CA LEU A 9 2.65 3.97 -4.20
C LEU A 9 2.63 2.56 -3.60
N LEU A 10 1.42 2.04 -3.37
CA LEU A 10 1.17 0.71 -2.85
C LEU A 10 0.84 -0.24 -4.00
N LEU A 11 1.67 -1.25 -4.22
CA LEU A 11 1.57 -2.17 -5.34
C LEU A 11 1.09 -3.55 -4.91
N CYS A 12 0.09 -4.07 -5.62
CA CYS A 12 -0.22 -5.50 -5.60
C CYS A 12 -0.67 -5.94 -7.00
N THR A 13 -0.62 -7.23 -7.31
CA THR A 13 -0.93 -7.72 -8.68
C THR A 13 -2.27 -7.22 -9.21
N GLY A 14 -3.35 -7.47 -8.47
CA GLY A 14 -4.71 -7.18 -8.94
C GLY A 14 -5.27 -5.78 -8.65
N ASN A 15 -4.58 -4.96 -7.85
CA ASN A 15 -5.12 -3.70 -7.29
C ASN A 15 -6.62 -3.73 -6.94
N SER A 16 -7.01 -4.70 -6.12
CA SER A 16 -8.43 -4.96 -5.82
C SER A 16 -8.71 -5.09 -4.32
N ALA A 17 -7.77 -5.62 -3.54
CA ALA A 17 -7.91 -5.78 -2.10
C ALA A 17 -6.74 -5.15 -1.33
N ARG A 18 -5.60 -5.84 -1.23
CA ARG A 18 -4.47 -5.45 -0.37
C ARG A 18 -3.97 -4.02 -0.57
N SER A 19 -3.63 -3.64 -1.81
CA SER A 19 -3.11 -2.29 -2.06
C SER A 19 -4.18 -1.20 -1.90
N ILE A 20 -5.47 -1.52 -2.11
CA ILE A 20 -6.59 -0.59 -1.84
C ILE A 20 -6.75 -0.37 -0.32
N LEU A 21 -6.70 -1.44 0.47
CA LEU A 21 -6.71 -1.33 1.94
C LEU A 21 -5.54 -0.47 2.42
N ALA A 22 -4.33 -0.73 1.89
CA ALA A 22 -3.13 0.02 2.25
C ALA A 22 -3.21 1.51 1.86
N GLU A 23 -3.74 1.84 0.67
CA GLU A 23 -3.97 3.23 0.25
C GLU A 23 -4.90 3.97 1.23
N ALA A 24 -6.04 3.38 1.56
CA ALA A 24 -7.01 3.99 2.47
C ALA A 24 -6.44 4.19 3.89
N ILE A 25 -5.75 3.17 4.43
CA ILE A 25 -5.11 3.24 5.74
C ILE A 25 -4.06 4.36 5.76
N LEU A 26 -3.16 4.41 4.76
CA LEU A 26 -2.08 5.41 4.75
C LEU A 26 -2.60 6.83 4.53
N ASN A 27 -3.61 7.03 3.68
CA ASN A 27 -4.21 8.36 3.52
C ASN A 27 -4.85 8.88 4.81
N ARG A 28 -5.38 7.98 5.66
CA ARG A 28 -5.86 8.35 7.00
C ARG A 28 -4.72 8.60 7.99
N GLU A 29 -3.83 7.63 8.18
CA GLU A 29 -2.80 7.70 9.23
C GLU A 29 -1.69 8.70 8.92
N GLY A 30 -1.39 8.85 7.62
CA GLY A 30 -0.39 9.76 7.11
C GLY A 30 -0.91 11.17 6.82
N ALA A 31 -2.18 11.47 7.13
CA ALA A 31 -2.84 12.72 6.77
C ALA A 31 -1.98 13.96 7.07
N GLY A 32 -1.78 14.79 6.05
CA GLY A 32 -0.97 16.01 6.11
C GLY A 32 0.54 15.82 5.90
N ARG A 33 1.03 14.58 5.78
CA ARG A 33 2.42 14.26 5.46
C ARG A 33 2.58 13.32 4.26
N PHE A 34 1.56 12.52 3.96
CA PHE A 34 1.60 11.54 2.88
C PHE A 34 0.40 11.67 1.95
N SER A 35 0.63 11.41 0.67
CA SER A 35 -0.41 11.07 -0.30
C SER A 35 -0.18 9.64 -0.77
N ALA A 36 -1.10 8.75 -0.41
CA ALA A 36 -1.06 7.36 -0.81
C ALA A 36 -1.84 7.13 -2.09
N TYR A 37 -1.28 6.31 -2.96
CA TYR A 37 -1.88 5.81 -4.18
C TYR A 37 -1.71 4.30 -4.21
N SER A 38 -2.59 3.58 -4.89
CA SER A 38 -2.38 2.17 -5.21
C SER A 38 -2.52 1.87 -6.68
N ALA A 39 -1.82 0.81 -7.10
CA ALA A 39 -1.90 0.29 -8.45
C ALA A 39 -1.55 -1.20 -8.49
N GLY A 40 -1.68 -1.79 -9.67
CA GLY A 40 -1.30 -3.17 -9.91
C GLY A 40 -0.74 -3.41 -11.29
N SER A 41 0.02 -4.50 -11.40
CA SER A 41 0.60 -4.96 -12.65
C SER A 41 -0.42 -5.61 -13.59
N GLN A 42 -1.44 -6.24 -13.01
CA GLN A 42 -2.57 -6.85 -13.71
C GLN A 42 -3.86 -6.46 -13.00
N PRO A 43 -4.25 -5.17 -13.05
CA PRO A 43 -5.40 -4.68 -12.30
C PRO A 43 -6.68 -5.43 -12.70
N LYS A 44 -7.48 -5.80 -11.72
CA LYS A 44 -8.76 -6.50 -11.96
C LYS A 44 -9.83 -5.60 -12.57
N GLY A 45 -9.63 -4.28 -12.58
CA GLY A 45 -10.59 -3.30 -13.07
C GLY A 45 -11.65 -2.89 -12.04
N GLU A 46 -11.78 -3.65 -10.95
CA GLU A 46 -12.70 -3.34 -9.84
C GLU A 46 -12.07 -3.58 -8.47
N VAL A 47 -12.53 -2.80 -7.49
CA VAL A 47 -12.18 -2.98 -6.08
C VAL A 47 -13.02 -4.11 -5.50
N HIS A 48 -12.38 -5.01 -4.74
CA HIS A 48 -13.05 -6.14 -4.14
C HIS A 48 -14.15 -5.69 -3.16
N PRO A 49 -15.38 -6.22 -3.26
CA PRO A 49 -16.50 -5.77 -2.44
C PRO A 49 -16.26 -5.82 -0.93
N TYR A 50 -15.59 -6.88 -0.43
CA TYR A 50 -15.26 -6.99 0.99
C TYR A 50 -14.22 -5.98 1.46
N ALA A 51 -13.31 -5.53 0.58
CA ALA A 51 -12.39 -4.45 0.94
C ALA A 51 -13.16 -3.13 1.10
N LEU A 52 -14.05 -2.80 0.15
CA LEU A 52 -14.88 -1.59 0.25
C LEU A 52 -15.81 -1.63 1.47
N ASP A 53 -16.48 -2.75 1.72
CA ASP A 53 -17.37 -2.89 2.88
C ASP A 53 -16.62 -2.72 4.20
N LEU A 54 -15.45 -3.37 4.34
CA LEU A 54 -14.61 -3.21 5.53
C LEU A 54 -14.15 -1.75 5.71
N LEU A 55 -13.65 -1.10 4.65
CA LEU A 55 -13.20 0.28 4.69
C LEU A 55 -14.33 1.23 5.11
N ARG A 56 -15.53 1.06 4.55
CA ARG A 56 -16.71 1.85 4.92
C ARG A 56 -17.11 1.65 6.38
N ARG A 57 -17.11 0.40 6.88
CA ARG A 57 -17.38 0.10 8.30
C ARG A 57 -16.35 0.73 9.23
N MET A 58 -15.11 0.85 8.77
CA MET A 58 -14.03 1.53 9.48
C MET A 58 -14.01 3.05 9.23
N ASN A 59 -15.04 3.61 8.59
CA ASN A 59 -15.24 5.03 8.26
C ASN A 59 -14.18 5.64 7.33
N HIS A 60 -13.56 4.85 6.46
CA HIS A 60 -12.61 5.37 5.47
C HIS A 60 -13.35 6.06 4.33
N ASP A 61 -12.73 7.09 3.76
CA ASP A 61 -13.17 7.61 2.48
C ASP A 61 -12.86 6.58 1.39
N THR A 62 -13.87 6.24 0.60
CA THR A 62 -13.78 5.25 -0.48
C THR A 62 -14.16 5.81 -1.85
N SER A 63 -14.41 7.13 -1.93
CA SER A 63 -14.91 7.80 -3.13
C SER A 63 -13.94 7.72 -4.31
N GLU A 64 -12.64 7.90 -4.04
CA GLU A 64 -11.59 7.93 -5.06
C GLU A 64 -10.87 6.59 -5.27
N LEU A 65 -11.24 5.55 -4.51
CA LEU A 65 -10.61 4.23 -4.59
C LEU A 65 -11.05 3.51 -5.86
N ARG A 66 -10.08 3.10 -6.69
CA ARG A 66 -10.32 2.35 -7.92
C ARG A 66 -9.17 1.40 -8.24
N SER A 67 -9.47 0.32 -8.96
CA SER A 67 -8.47 -0.57 -9.54
C SER A 67 -7.83 0.07 -10.78
N LYS A 68 -6.50 0.11 -10.84
CA LYS A 68 -5.76 0.83 -11.89
C LYS A 68 -4.39 0.22 -12.17
N SER A 69 -3.90 0.40 -13.41
CA SER A 69 -2.57 -0.07 -13.80
C SER A 69 -1.50 0.82 -13.18
N TRP A 70 -0.39 0.20 -12.81
CA TRP A 70 0.81 0.91 -12.35
C TRP A 70 1.47 1.77 -13.45
N ASP A 71 1.09 1.58 -14.71
CA ASP A 71 1.62 2.33 -15.86
C ASP A 71 1.21 3.81 -15.77
N GLU A 72 0.07 4.09 -15.12
CA GLU A 72 -0.39 5.45 -14.84
C GLU A 72 0.63 6.27 -14.04
N PHE A 73 1.44 5.59 -13.21
CA PHE A 73 2.45 6.21 -12.36
C PHE A 73 3.86 6.19 -12.97
N ALA A 74 4.07 5.40 -14.02
CA ALA A 74 5.32 5.37 -14.79
C ALA A 74 5.30 6.37 -15.97
N ALA A 75 4.12 6.87 -16.34
CA ALA A 75 3.96 7.80 -17.44
C ALA A 75 4.68 9.15 -17.23
N THR A 76 5.05 9.80 -18.33
CA THR A 76 5.63 11.14 -18.29
C THR A 76 4.61 12.14 -17.73
N GLY A 77 5.00 12.90 -16.71
CA GLY A 77 4.11 13.86 -16.03
C GLY A 77 3.25 13.25 -14.92
N ALA A 78 3.36 11.95 -14.65
CA ALA A 78 2.76 11.34 -13.48
C ALA A 78 3.32 11.92 -12.18
N ALA A 79 2.57 11.77 -11.10
CA ALA A 79 3.03 12.15 -9.77
C ALA A 79 4.35 11.42 -9.45
N LYS A 80 5.35 12.18 -8.99
CA LYS A 80 6.64 11.61 -8.57
C LYS A 80 6.44 10.88 -7.24
N MET A 81 6.82 9.61 -7.20
CA MET A 81 6.76 8.81 -5.99
C MET A 81 8.06 8.99 -5.19
N ASP A 82 7.93 9.15 -3.87
CA ASP A 82 9.05 9.12 -2.94
C ASP A 82 9.28 7.70 -2.43
N PHE A 83 8.18 6.95 -2.26
CA PHE A 83 8.17 5.58 -1.78
C PHE A 83 7.32 4.66 -2.65
N VAL A 84 7.77 3.43 -2.85
CA VAL A 84 7.02 2.37 -3.53
C VAL A 84 7.05 1.10 -2.69
N PHE A 85 5.89 0.63 -2.22
CA PHE A 85 5.80 -0.56 -1.38
C PHE A 85 4.99 -1.66 -2.06
N THR A 86 5.55 -2.86 -2.15
CA THR A 86 4.83 -4.04 -2.63
C THR A 86 4.18 -4.77 -1.46
N VAL A 87 2.89 -5.07 -1.55
CA VAL A 87 2.12 -5.74 -0.47
C VAL A 87 1.71 -7.18 -0.82
N CYS A 88 2.16 -7.68 -1.98
CA CYS A 88 2.05 -9.09 -2.35
C CYS A 88 3.35 -9.60 -2.96
N ASP A 89 3.64 -10.88 -2.73
CA ASP A 89 4.89 -11.52 -3.16
C ASP A 89 5.04 -11.49 -4.68
N ASN A 90 3.94 -11.70 -5.41
CA ASN A 90 3.93 -11.62 -6.87
C ASN A 90 4.36 -10.25 -7.39
N ALA A 91 3.88 -9.14 -6.79
CA ALA A 91 4.28 -7.80 -7.23
C ALA A 91 5.74 -7.50 -6.88
N ALA A 92 6.29 -8.14 -5.84
CA ALA A 92 7.71 -8.04 -5.52
C ALA A 92 8.61 -8.85 -6.47
N ALA A 93 8.09 -9.94 -7.04
CA ALA A 93 8.80 -10.82 -7.96
C ALA A 93 8.73 -10.37 -9.44
N GLU A 94 7.85 -9.43 -9.77
CA GLU A 94 7.70 -8.88 -11.11
C GLU A 94 8.72 -7.78 -11.40
N ALA A 95 9.18 -7.70 -12.65
CA ALA A 95 10.06 -6.62 -13.10
C ALA A 95 9.30 -5.29 -13.08
N CYS A 96 9.41 -4.57 -11.96
CA CYS A 96 8.78 -3.27 -11.80
C CYS A 96 9.31 -2.29 -12.86
N PRO A 97 8.46 -1.41 -13.41
CA PRO A 97 8.90 -0.35 -14.31
C PRO A 97 9.90 0.57 -13.62
N VAL A 98 10.74 1.24 -14.41
CA VAL A 98 11.66 2.27 -13.89
C VAL A 98 10.84 3.47 -13.45
N TRP A 99 10.72 3.67 -12.15
CA TRP A 99 10.01 4.80 -11.57
C TRP A 99 10.80 6.11 -11.73
N PRO A 100 10.17 7.19 -12.23
CA PRO A 100 10.78 8.52 -12.22
C PRO A 100 11.21 8.92 -10.79
N GLY A 101 12.44 9.42 -10.64
CA GLY A 101 12.95 9.90 -9.35
C GLY A 101 13.58 8.84 -8.44
N GLN A 102 13.57 7.55 -8.82
CA GLN A 102 14.17 6.45 -8.05
C GLN A 102 13.68 6.41 -6.57
N PRO A 103 12.37 6.22 -6.36
CA PRO A 103 11.77 6.11 -5.03
C PRO A 103 12.45 5.02 -4.19
N MET A 104 12.41 5.19 -2.88
CA MET A 104 12.79 4.12 -1.97
C MET A 104 11.73 3.01 -2.00
N SER A 105 12.17 1.77 -2.02
CA SER A 105 11.26 0.63 -2.16
C SER A 105 11.41 -0.36 -1.02
N ALA A 106 10.31 -0.99 -0.62
CA ALA A 106 10.31 -2.10 0.32
C ALA A 106 9.18 -3.09 0.02
N HIS A 107 9.29 -4.30 0.57
CA HIS A 107 8.28 -5.33 0.45
C HIS A 107 7.62 -5.62 1.80
N TRP A 108 6.31 -5.43 1.86
CA TRP A 108 5.45 -5.64 3.03
C TRP A 108 4.37 -6.66 2.69
N GLY A 109 4.77 -7.87 2.30
CA GLY A 109 3.87 -8.96 1.91
C GLY A 109 2.85 -9.34 2.98
N VAL A 110 1.57 -9.35 2.61
CA VAL A 110 0.47 -9.86 3.44
C VAL A 110 -0.31 -10.94 2.66
N PRO A 111 -0.90 -11.93 3.36
CA PRO A 111 -1.73 -12.96 2.72
C PRO A 111 -2.81 -12.35 1.82
N ASP A 112 -3.18 -13.02 0.73
CA ASP A 112 -4.26 -12.54 -0.13
C ASP A 112 -5.62 -12.85 0.52
N PRO A 113 -6.38 -11.85 1.01
CA PRO A 113 -7.68 -12.11 1.60
C PRO A 113 -8.71 -12.60 0.56
N ALA A 114 -8.50 -12.31 -0.73
CA ALA A 114 -9.39 -12.77 -1.79
C ALA A 114 -9.21 -14.26 -2.13
N ALA A 115 -8.15 -14.89 -1.65
CA ALA A 115 -7.92 -16.34 -1.78
C ALA A 115 -8.52 -17.14 -0.61
N ALA A 116 -9.09 -16.47 0.40
CA ALA A 116 -9.72 -17.16 1.53
C ALA A 116 -10.98 -17.91 1.08
N GLU A 117 -11.07 -19.19 1.46
CA GLU A 117 -12.23 -20.05 1.22
C GLU A 117 -13.06 -20.21 2.50
N GLY A 118 -14.17 -20.95 2.41
CA GLY A 118 -15.08 -21.17 3.53
C GLY A 118 -16.25 -20.20 3.59
N THR A 119 -16.82 -20.06 4.78
CA THR A 119 -18.00 -19.26 5.11
C THR A 119 -17.77 -17.76 4.88
N GLU A 120 -18.85 -16.99 4.79
CA GLU A 120 -18.75 -15.53 4.69
C GLU A 120 -17.96 -14.92 5.87
N ALA A 121 -18.15 -15.45 7.07
CA ALA A 121 -17.45 -15.00 8.27
C ALA A 121 -15.93 -15.23 8.16
N GLU A 122 -15.49 -16.40 7.71
CA GLU A 122 -14.08 -16.73 7.51
C GLU A 122 -13.43 -15.85 6.44
N ARG A 123 -14.13 -15.62 5.32
CA ARG A 123 -13.65 -14.72 4.28
C ARG A 123 -13.52 -13.28 4.80
N ARG A 124 -14.51 -12.78 5.53
CA ARG A 124 -14.47 -11.44 6.13
C ARG A 124 -13.35 -11.31 7.17
N LEU A 125 -13.11 -12.37 7.94
CA LEU A 125 -12.00 -12.42 8.89
C LEU A 125 -10.66 -12.26 8.17
N ALA A 126 -10.45 -12.93 7.03
CA ALA A 126 -9.21 -12.76 6.25
C ALA A 126 -8.99 -11.31 5.79
N PHE A 127 -10.04 -10.59 5.40
CA PHE A 127 -9.96 -9.16 5.09
C PHE A 127 -9.62 -8.32 6.34
N ALA A 128 -10.22 -8.64 7.49
CA ALA A 128 -9.94 -7.96 8.75
C ALA A 128 -8.50 -8.18 9.22
N ASP A 129 -7.98 -9.40 9.11
CA ASP A 129 -6.59 -9.73 9.43
C ASP A 129 -5.61 -9.01 8.51
N THR A 130 -5.88 -9.01 7.20
CA THR A 130 -5.08 -8.26 6.22
C THR A 130 -5.06 -6.76 6.56
N TYR A 131 -6.22 -6.19 6.89
CA TYR A 131 -6.33 -4.79 7.31
C TYR A 131 -5.49 -4.52 8.57
N ARG A 132 -5.55 -5.39 9.59
CA ARG A 132 -4.77 -5.27 10.83
C ARG A 132 -3.27 -5.27 10.54
N MET A 133 -2.78 -6.23 9.76
CA MET A 133 -1.35 -6.33 9.41
C MET A 133 -0.87 -5.08 8.66
N LEU A 134 -1.65 -4.60 7.69
CA LEU A 134 -1.33 -3.37 6.95
C LEU A 134 -1.33 -2.14 7.87
N THR A 135 -2.31 -2.03 8.77
CA THR A 135 -2.40 -0.96 9.78
C THR A 135 -1.15 -0.93 10.65
N ASN A 136 -0.71 -2.08 11.18
CA ASN A 136 0.51 -2.15 11.99
C ASN A 136 1.74 -1.63 11.23
N ARG A 137 1.92 -2.08 9.99
CA ARG A 137 3.08 -1.73 9.16
C ARG A 137 3.08 -0.25 8.77
N ILE A 138 1.92 0.26 8.35
CA ILE A 138 1.74 1.67 7.98
C ILE A 138 1.92 2.57 9.20
N SER A 139 1.43 2.16 10.37
CA SER A 139 1.64 2.89 11.63
C SER A 139 3.13 2.99 11.98
N ILE A 140 3.91 1.91 11.81
CA ILE A 140 5.37 1.98 12.01
C ILE A 140 6.02 2.94 11.00
N PHE A 141 5.66 2.84 9.72
CA PHE A 141 6.20 3.69 8.66
C PHE A 141 5.91 5.17 8.91
N THR A 142 4.67 5.52 9.20
CA THR A 142 4.25 6.91 9.43
C THR A 142 4.93 7.51 10.67
N ASN A 143 5.31 6.70 11.66
CA ASN A 143 6.03 7.16 12.85
C ASN A 143 7.56 7.24 12.69
N LEU A 144 8.12 6.91 11.52
CA LEU A 144 9.56 7.07 11.28
C LEU A 144 9.95 8.56 11.24
N PRO A 145 11.08 8.95 11.86
CA PRO A 145 11.56 10.33 11.81
C PRO A 145 12.32 10.59 10.50
N LEU A 146 11.56 10.68 9.39
CA LEU A 146 12.10 10.74 8.02
C LEU A 146 13.15 11.83 7.82
N SER A 147 12.96 13.01 8.43
CA SER A 147 13.88 14.15 8.29
C SER A 147 15.23 13.97 9.01
N SER A 148 15.33 13.01 9.94
CA SER A 148 16.57 12.76 10.70
C SER A 148 17.32 11.50 10.27
N LEU A 149 16.73 10.68 9.39
CA LEU A 149 17.35 9.44 8.92
C LEU A 149 18.09 9.70 7.60
N ASP A 150 19.33 9.22 7.51
CA ASP A 150 20.01 9.13 6.23
C ASP A 150 19.37 8.04 5.35
N ARG A 151 19.63 8.10 4.04
CA ARG A 151 19.01 7.19 3.06
C ARG A 151 19.25 5.71 3.36
N LEU A 152 20.43 5.34 3.83
CA LEU A 152 20.76 3.93 4.11
C LEU A 152 20.03 3.45 5.37
N SER A 153 20.00 4.28 6.42
CA SER A 153 19.26 3.96 7.64
C SER A 153 17.75 3.86 7.37
N LEU A 154 17.19 4.81 6.61
CA LEU A 154 15.78 4.79 6.22
C LEU A 154 15.46 3.51 5.43
N GLN A 155 16.29 3.13 4.45
CA GLN A 155 16.09 1.90 3.67
C GLN A 155 16.00 0.67 4.58
N LYS A 156 16.94 0.52 5.53
CA LYS A 156 16.92 -0.58 6.50
C LYS A 156 15.65 -0.62 7.34
N HIS A 157 15.16 0.54 7.79
CA HIS A 157 13.91 0.63 8.53
C HIS A 157 12.73 0.18 7.67
N LEU A 158 12.62 0.66 6.43
CA LEU A 158 11.55 0.28 5.50
C LEU A 158 11.53 -1.22 5.22
N ASP A 159 12.70 -1.82 4.98
CA ASP A 159 12.83 -3.27 4.76
C ASP A 159 12.43 -4.06 6.02
N SER A 160 12.80 -3.58 7.21
CA SER A 160 12.47 -4.25 8.48
C SER A 160 10.98 -4.26 8.82
N ILE A 161 10.19 -3.33 8.27
CA ILE A 161 8.73 -3.29 8.51
C ILE A 161 8.06 -4.55 7.93
N GLY A 162 8.54 -5.05 6.79
CA GLY A 162 7.99 -6.25 6.17
C GLY A 162 8.42 -7.57 6.81
N SER A 163 9.52 -7.57 7.57
CA SER A 163 10.09 -8.78 8.17
C SER A 163 9.63 -9.05 9.61
N LYS A 164 8.93 -8.11 10.24
CA LYS A 164 8.31 -8.33 11.55
C LYS A 164 7.13 -9.28 11.41
N GLN A 165 7.17 -10.40 12.13
CA GLN A 165 6.01 -11.30 12.25
C GLN A 165 4.94 -10.62 13.13
N ASP A 166 3.72 -10.52 12.59
CA ASP A 166 2.50 -9.97 13.23
C ASP A 166 1.75 -11.02 14.06
#